data_AF-A0A8H6ZQB0-F1
#
_entry.id   AF-A0A8H6ZQB0-F1
#
_cell.length_a   1.000
_cell.length_b   1.000
_cell.length_c   1.000
_cell.angle_alpha   90.00
_cell.angle_beta   90.00
_cell.angle_gamma   90.00
#
_symmetry.space_group_name_H-M   'P 1'
#
loop_
_entity.id
_entity.type
_entity.pdbx_description
1 polymer ?
#
loop_
_entity_poly.entity_id
_entity_poly.type
_entity_poly.pdbx_seq_one_letter_code
_entity_poly.pdbx_strand_id
1 'polypeptide(L)'
;MPRLPYDLLSYIVEAVDDPKTQWVLLTVSRETGRFPLTAIYRELSFDSRDAPSSYVTRDPKYLISLEKLTIGAETNPHLRFTASFNLFSYTSNDLGNKCLRALLPFLTNLRRLAINSIYVDPDTLGLLPPTARLTHLILGSTNYSSSFVDLLASHPNLRLFSVYQFGAPLGSEERPYNAAISPTALPEIHSLKCPIRIAKRFGHRPSVHDVCFTTAWSQRHTPFPEETEDAIVKAFPSVRAAYFPEPFNFPGVASLSRRLASLEYLRLDVDGVTAPLPWNLLSTTKLKYLRLVGDMIPMGAPERTARSVFDAIGAMVMVDISEDEKDKFRRFYRHSRTGFSVQICTSQWQPWWESVQPDIDNACLLDRDRLVG
;
A
#
# COMPACT_ATOMS: atom_id res chain seq x y z
N MET A 1 -22.97 38.24 11.82
CA MET A 1 -23.58 36.90 12.02
C MET A 1 -23.89 36.49 13.48
N PRO A 2 -24.03 37.37 14.51
CA PRO A 2 -24.16 36.92 15.91
C PRO A 2 -25.56 36.39 16.30
N ARG A 3 -26.42 36.00 15.34
CA ARG A 3 -27.83 35.63 15.59
C ARG A 3 -28.26 34.31 14.96
N LEU A 4 -27.34 33.56 14.34
CA LEU A 4 -27.67 32.22 13.81
C LEU A 4 -27.70 31.21 14.96
N PRO A 5 -28.78 30.43 15.11
CA PRO A 5 -28.82 29.30 16.04
C PRO A 5 -27.65 28.34 15.82
N TYR A 6 -27.11 27.80 16.92
CA TYR A 6 -25.95 26.89 16.89
C TYR A 6 -26.15 25.73 15.92
N ASP A 7 -27.34 25.12 15.90
CA ASP A 7 -27.64 23.97 15.03
C ASP A 7 -27.56 24.31 13.54
N LEU A 8 -28.00 25.51 13.15
CA LEU A 8 -27.90 25.98 11.77
C LEU A 8 -26.46 26.32 11.39
N LEU A 9 -25.69 26.90 12.31
CA LEU A 9 -24.27 27.16 12.06
C LEU A 9 -23.48 25.85 11.96
N SER A 10 -23.78 24.88 12.81
CA SER A 10 -23.22 23.52 12.78
C SER A 10 -23.52 22.84 11.45
N TYR A 11 -24.79 22.89 11.01
CA TYR A 11 -25.18 22.35 9.71
C TYR A 11 -24.44 23.02 8.55
N ILE A 12 -24.28 24.35 8.57
CA ILE A 12 -23.54 25.07 7.53
C ILE A 12 -22.07 24.63 7.52
N VAL A 13 -21.42 24.53 8.68
CA VAL A 13 -20.02 24.10 8.80
C VAL A 13 -19.85 22.64 8.35
N GLU A 14 -20.78 21.76 8.72
CA GLU A 14 -20.80 20.35 8.29
C GLU A 14 -21.09 20.20 6.79
N ALA A 15 -21.92 21.06 6.21
CA ALA A 15 -22.20 21.07 4.77
C ALA A 15 -21.00 21.50 3.92
N VAL A 16 -20.00 22.16 4.52
CA VAL A 16 -18.74 22.46 3.84
C VAL A 16 -17.84 21.23 3.85
N ASP A 17 -17.82 20.46 2.76
CA ASP A 17 -16.93 19.29 2.58
C ASP A 17 -15.51 19.69 2.09
N ASP A 18 -15.05 20.90 2.44
CA ASP A 18 -13.69 21.37 2.16
C ASP A 18 -12.92 21.59 3.48
N PRO A 19 -11.92 20.75 3.77
CA PRO A 19 -11.11 20.88 4.98
C PRO A 19 -10.43 22.24 5.11
N LYS A 20 -9.98 22.86 4.01
CA LYS A 20 -9.30 24.18 4.07
C LYS A 20 -10.26 25.26 4.54
N THR A 21 -11.47 25.28 4.01
CA THR A 21 -12.53 26.19 4.43
C THR A 21 -12.95 25.90 5.88
N GLN A 22 -13.06 24.64 6.30
CA GLN A 22 -13.32 24.30 7.70
C GLN A 22 -12.21 24.80 8.65
N TRP A 23 -10.93 24.70 8.25
CA TRP A 23 -9.81 25.28 9.00
C TRP A 23 -9.90 26.79 9.12
N VAL A 24 -10.27 27.49 8.04
CA VAL A 24 -10.48 28.95 8.08
C VAL A 24 -11.64 29.29 9.02
N LEU A 25 -12.76 28.56 8.95
CA LEU A 25 -13.91 28.77 9.83
C LEU A 25 -13.56 28.61 11.31
N LEU A 26 -12.58 27.77 11.66
CA LEU A 26 -12.06 27.63 13.03
C LEU A 26 -11.24 28.81 13.53
N THR A 27 -10.72 29.63 12.62
CA THR A 27 -9.94 30.83 12.97
C THR A 27 -10.80 32.09 13.08
N VAL A 28 -12.03 32.05 12.55
CA VAL A 28 -12.96 33.20 12.52
C VAL A 28 -13.61 33.47 13.88
N SER A 29 -13.81 32.47 14.74
CA SER A 29 -14.42 32.66 16.07
C SER A 29 -13.95 31.60 17.07
N ARG A 30 -13.93 31.93 18.37
CA ARG A 30 -13.70 30.93 19.43
C ARG A 30 -14.88 29.97 19.57
N GLU A 31 -16.09 30.40 19.21
CA GLU A 31 -17.29 29.55 19.27
C GLU A 31 -17.27 28.47 18.18
N THR A 32 -16.55 28.70 17.06
CA THR A 32 -16.48 27.71 15.98
C THR A 32 -15.65 26.49 16.32
N GLY A 33 -14.80 26.56 17.35
CA GLY A 33 -14.08 25.41 17.89
C GLY A 33 -14.96 24.34 18.57
N ARG A 34 -16.27 24.59 18.74
CA ARG A 34 -17.23 23.62 19.30
C ARG A 34 -17.96 22.80 18.22
N PHE A 35 -17.85 23.18 16.95
CA PHE A 35 -18.59 22.49 15.89
C PHE A 35 -18.06 21.08 15.65
N PRO A 36 -18.93 20.13 15.27
CA PRO A 36 -18.52 18.84 14.75
C PRO A 36 -17.74 19.03 13.44
N LEU A 37 -16.41 19.06 13.56
CA LEU A 37 -15.49 19.16 12.42
C LEU A 37 -15.29 17.79 11.76
N THR A 38 -16.40 17.15 11.40
CA THR A 38 -16.41 15.77 10.92
C THR A 38 -15.51 15.59 9.71
N ALA A 39 -15.43 16.56 8.79
CA ALA A 39 -14.57 16.45 7.62
C ALA A 39 -13.07 16.57 7.97
N ILE A 40 -12.68 17.46 8.90
CA ILE A 40 -11.30 17.55 9.40
C ILE A 40 -10.87 16.28 10.15
N TYR A 41 -11.74 15.74 11.00
CA TYR A 41 -11.43 14.49 11.73
C TYR A 41 -11.61 13.24 10.88
N ARG A 42 -12.29 13.35 9.72
CA ARG A 42 -12.39 12.41 8.60
C ARG A 42 -11.16 11.51 8.46
N GLU A 43 -10.08 12.21 8.14
CA GLU A 43 -8.82 11.64 7.70
C GLU A 43 -7.68 12.35 8.43
N LEU A 44 -7.19 11.72 9.49
CA LEU A 44 -6.06 12.23 10.24
C LEU A 44 -4.77 11.66 9.66
N SER A 45 -3.87 12.54 9.23
CA SER A 45 -2.56 12.15 8.69
C SER A 45 -1.45 12.94 9.36
N PHE A 46 -0.48 12.20 9.90
CA PHE A 46 0.73 12.74 10.51
C PHE A 46 1.91 12.23 9.69
N ASP A 47 2.25 12.94 8.62
CA ASP A 47 3.33 12.57 7.71
C ASP A 47 4.49 13.56 7.80
N SER A 48 5.68 13.03 8.07
CA SER A 48 6.94 13.78 8.05
C SER A 48 7.45 14.10 6.64
N ARG A 49 6.88 13.49 5.60
CA ARG A 49 7.23 13.69 4.18
C ARG A 49 6.53 14.89 3.54
N ASP A 50 5.47 15.41 4.16
CA ASP A 50 4.75 16.60 3.68
C ASP A 50 5.53 17.91 3.91
N ALA A 51 6.73 17.83 4.52
CA ALA A 51 7.65 18.96 4.64
C ALA A 51 8.56 19.04 3.40
N PRO A 52 8.69 20.22 2.74
CA PRO A 52 9.52 20.38 1.56
C PRO A 52 10.96 19.93 1.84
N SER A 53 11.46 19.06 0.96
CA SER A 53 12.75 18.39 1.06
C SER A 53 13.90 19.38 0.87
N SER A 54 14.33 20.02 1.95
CA SER A 54 15.71 20.44 2.09
C SER A 54 16.30 19.69 3.28
N TYR A 55 17.33 18.90 2.97
CA TYR A 55 18.17 18.16 3.89
C TYR A 55 18.31 18.81 5.28
N VAL A 56 18.12 17.99 6.33
CA VAL A 56 18.67 18.14 7.71
C VAL A 56 17.82 18.81 8.81
N THR A 57 16.62 19.35 8.58
CA THR A 57 15.71 19.64 9.72
C THR A 57 14.31 19.07 9.49
N ARG A 58 14.12 17.84 9.98
CA ARG A 58 12.83 17.17 10.04
C ARG A 58 11.85 18.07 10.80
N ASP A 59 10.74 18.46 10.19
CA ASP A 59 9.80 19.40 10.82
C ASP A 59 9.21 18.74 12.09
N PRO A 60 9.51 19.23 13.31
CA PRO A 60 8.95 18.67 14.54
C PRO A 60 7.44 18.92 14.65
N LYS A 61 6.83 19.74 13.77
CA LYS A 61 5.41 20.10 13.85
C LYS A 61 4.48 18.90 13.77
N TYR A 62 4.79 17.85 13.01
CA TYR A 62 3.92 16.68 12.96
C TYR A 62 3.93 15.93 14.31
N LEU A 63 5.10 15.80 14.96
CA LEU A 63 5.21 15.21 16.30
C LEU A 63 4.49 16.06 17.34
N ILE A 64 4.68 17.38 17.31
CA ILE A 64 4.00 18.30 18.21
C ILE A 64 2.47 18.21 18.03
N SER A 65 1.99 18.08 16.79
CA SER A 65 0.56 17.94 16.49
C SER A 65 0.00 16.61 17.00
N LEU A 66 0.76 15.53 16.81
CA LEU A 66 0.42 14.21 17.32
C LEU A 66 0.39 14.18 18.86
N GLU A 67 1.39 14.78 19.51
CA GLU A 67 1.46 14.91 20.97
C GLU A 67 0.31 15.75 21.52
N LYS A 68 0.00 16.88 20.89
CA LYS A 68 -1.16 17.72 21.28
C LYS A 68 -2.47 16.95 21.16
N LEU A 69 -2.66 16.21 20.07
CA LEU A 69 -3.83 15.36 19.90
C LEU A 69 -3.89 14.28 20.98
N THR A 70 -2.74 13.69 21.31
CA THR A 70 -2.60 12.65 22.35
C THR A 70 -2.98 13.17 23.73
N ILE A 71 -2.47 14.35 24.13
CA ILE A 71 -2.77 14.97 25.43
C ILE A 71 -4.28 15.25 25.57
N GLY A 72 -4.95 15.61 24.47
CA GLY A 72 -6.38 15.90 24.44
C GLY A 72 -7.27 14.71 24.10
N ALA A 73 -6.74 13.51 23.92
CA ALA A 73 -7.49 12.40 23.29
C ALA A 73 -8.76 12.02 24.07
N GLU A 74 -8.64 11.88 25.39
CA GLU A 74 -9.75 11.56 26.30
C GLU A 74 -10.88 12.59 26.28
N THR A 75 -10.54 13.87 26.08
CA THR A 75 -11.49 14.98 26.11
C THR A 75 -11.95 15.43 24.73
N ASN A 76 -11.49 14.75 23.66
CA ASN A 76 -11.81 15.10 22.28
C ASN A 76 -12.89 14.17 21.70
N PRO A 77 -14.18 14.56 21.73
CA PRO A 77 -15.26 13.73 21.23
C PRO A 77 -15.23 13.55 19.70
N HIS A 78 -14.46 14.34 18.97
CA HIS A 78 -14.41 14.29 17.50
C HIS A 78 -13.52 13.16 16.98
N LEU A 79 -12.63 12.59 17.80
CA LEU A 79 -11.81 11.43 17.43
C LEU A 79 -12.64 10.23 16.97
N ARG A 80 -13.87 10.09 17.48
CA ARG A 80 -14.81 9.06 17.05
C ARG A 80 -15.17 9.16 15.57
N PHE A 81 -15.05 10.32 14.93
CA PHE A 81 -15.38 10.48 13.52
C PHE A 81 -14.26 9.99 12.58
N THR A 82 -13.07 9.72 13.12
CA THR A 82 -11.91 9.29 12.34
C THR A 82 -12.16 7.97 11.63
N ALA A 83 -12.23 8.03 10.30
CA ALA A 83 -12.38 6.85 9.45
C ALA A 83 -11.03 6.39 8.88
N SER A 84 -10.07 7.31 8.76
CA SER A 84 -8.71 7.04 8.28
C SER A 84 -7.69 7.68 9.21
N PHE A 85 -6.70 6.89 9.64
CA PHE A 85 -5.58 7.36 10.46
C PHE A 85 -4.25 6.91 9.86
N ASN A 86 -3.38 7.88 9.60
CA ASN A 86 -2.07 7.67 8.99
C ASN A 86 -0.96 8.25 9.88
N LEU A 87 0.08 7.45 10.14
CA LEU A 87 1.28 7.87 10.86
C LEU A 87 2.53 7.46 10.09
N PHE A 88 3.32 8.43 9.65
CA PHE A 88 4.57 8.26 8.90
C PHE A 88 5.70 9.08 9.54
N SER A 89 6.57 8.44 10.33
CA SER A 89 7.55 9.07 11.23
C SER A 89 8.94 8.41 11.23
N TYR A 90 9.97 9.06 10.68
CA TYR A 90 11.31 8.47 10.57
C TYR A 90 12.22 8.58 11.82
N THR A 91 11.70 8.96 13.00
CA THR A 91 12.57 9.60 14.01
C THR A 91 12.45 9.15 15.46
N SER A 92 11.41 8.43 15.88
CA SER A 92 11.37 7.78 17.21
C SER A 92 10.25 6.74 17.31
N ASN A 93 10.62 5.47 17.46
CA ASN A 93 9.66 4.36 17.67
C ASN A 93 8.88 4.53 18.98
N ASP A 94 9.54 4.99 20.05
CA ASP A 94 8.96 5.02 21.40
C ASP A 94 7.87 6.08 21.54
N LEU A 95 8.12 7.30 21.06
CA LEU A 95 7.13 8.38 21.12
C LEU A 95 5.93 8.06 20.22
N GLY A 96 6.18 7.55 19.02
CA GLY A 96 5.12 7.12 18.10
C GLY A 96 4.22 6.06 18.72
N ASN A 97 4.81 5.02 19.30
CA ASN A 97 4.05 3.95 19.99
C ASN A 97 3.30 4.47 21.21
N LYS A 98 3.89 5.36 22.01
CA LYS A 98 3.21 5.98 23.16
C LYS A 98 1.97 6.76 22.71
N CYS A 99 2.10 7.56 21.66
CA CYS A 99 0.97 8.31 21.10
C CYS A 99 -0.10 7.38 20.53
N LEU A 100 0.29 6.32 19.80
CA LEU A 100 -0.65 5.33 19.29
C LEU A 100 -1.43 4.65 20.40
N ARG A 101 -0.76 4.15 21.45
CA ARG A 101 -1.43 3.50 22.58
C ARG A 101 -2.47 4.39 23.24
N ALA A 102 -2.20 5.69 23.30
CA ALA A 102 -3.12 6.67 23.87
C ALA A 102 -4.26 7.06 22.90
N LEU A 103 -4.04 7.05 21.58
CA LEU A 103 -5.05 7.47 20.59
C LEU A 103 -5.99 6.36 20.15
N LEU A 104 -5.49 5.13 19.93
CA LEU A 104 -6.25 4.02 19.34
C LEU A 104 -7.59 3.74 20.05
N PRO A 105 -7.69 3.76 21.39
CA PRO A 105 -8.96 3.53 22.09
C PRO A 105 -10.10 4.49 21.72
N PHE A 106 -9.79 5.67 21.18
CA PHE A 106 -10.79 6.70 20.84
C PHE A 106 -11.24 6.67 19.38
N LEU A 107 -10.56 5.88 18.53
CA LEU A 107 -10.83 5.80 17.08
C LEU A 107 -11.92 4.76 16.75
N THR A 108 -13.10 4.94 17.33
CA THR A 108 -14.19 3.93 17.30
C THR A 108 -14.78 3.63 15.92
N ASN A 109 -14.70 4.55 14.95
CA ASN A 109 -15.18 4.35 13.57
C ASN A 109 -14.04 4.10 12.55
N LEU A 110 -12.86 3.73 13.02
CA LEU A 110 -11.69 3.55 12.16
C LEU A 110 -11.93 2.43 11.13
N ARG A 111 -11.65 2.74 9.85
CA ARG A 111 -11.72 1.80 8.73
C ARG A 111 -10.37 1.59 8.06
N ARG A 112 -9.51 2.59 8.10
CA ARG A 112 -8.20 2.60 7.43
C ARG A 112 -7.14 3.02 8.42
N LEU A 113 -6.15 2.15 8.65
CA LEU A 113 -5.01 2.42 9.53
C LEU A 113 -3.72 2.21 8.74
N ALA A 114 -2.88 3.24 8.65
CA ALA A 114 -1.53 3.11 8.16
C ALA A 114 -0.52 3.64 9.18
N ILE A 115 0.43 2.79 9.56
CA ILE A 115 1.54 3.14 10.44
C ILE A 115 2.82 2.68 9.76
N ASN A 116 3.52 3.60 9.09
CA ASN A 116 4.64 3.26 8.22
C ASN A 116 5.88 4.05 8.63
N SER A 117 6.71 3.42 9.46
CA SER A 117 8.09 3.83 9.82
C SER A 117 8.53 3.33 11.20
N ILE A 118 7.59 2.88 12.03
CA ILE A 118 7.85 2.39 13.38
C ILE A 118 7.53 0.90 13.48
N TYR A 119 8.22 0.20 14.38
CA TYR A 119 7.76 -1.08 14.87
C TYR A 119 6.51 -0.86 15.71
N VAL A 120 5.43 -1.57 15.38
CA VAL A 120 4.19 -1.59 16.16
C VAL A 120 4.02 -2.96 16.78
N ASP A 121 3.81 -2.97 18.09
CA ASP A 121 3.45 -4.18 18.83
C ASP A 121 1.99 -4.56 18.52
N PRO A 122 1.67 -5.81 18.14
CA PRO A 122 0.30 -6.28 17.95
C PRO A 122 -0.62 -6.01 19.14
N ASP A 123 -0.11 -6.02 20.37
CA ASP A 123 -0.90 -5.71 21.56
C ASP A 123 -1.35 -4.23 21.56
N THR A 124 -0.56 -3.34 20.95
CA THR A 124 -0.95 -1.93 20.75
C THR A 124 -2.09 -1.83 19.74
N LEU A 125 -2.07 -2.63 18.67
CA LEU A 125 -3.17 -2.68 17.70
C LEU A 125 -4.44 -3.29 18.31
N GLY A 126 -4.29 -4.19 19.27
CA GLY A 126 -5.39 -4.76 20.06
C GLY A 126 -6.16 -3.73 20.92
N LEU A 127 -5.62 -2.52 21.10
CA LEU A 127 -6.32 -1.41 21.78
C LEU A 127 -7.42 -0.77 20.92
N LEU A 128 -7.51 -1.14 19.64
CA LEU A 128 -8.60 -0.69 18.78
C LEU A 128 -9.95 -1.14 19.35
N PRO A 129 -10.94 -0.23 19.44
CA PRO A 129 -12.27 -0.59 19.89
C PRO A 129 -12.88 -1.69 19.00
N PRO A 130 -13.63 -2.65 19.56
CA PRO A 130 -14.32 -3.67 18.76
C PRO A 130 -15.30 -3.11 17.71
N THR A 131 -15.71 -1.84 17.85
CA THR A 131 -16.54 -1.13 16.87
C THR A 131 -15.77 -0.71 15.62
N ALA A 132 -14.44 -0.65 15.68
CA ALA A 132 -13.58 -0.30 14.55
C ALA A 132 -13.59 -1.44 13.52
N ARG A 133 -14.28 -1.21 12.40
CA ARG A 133 -14.40 -2.18 11.31
C ARG A 133 -13.31 -1.92 10.28
N LEU A 134 -12.08 -2.32 10.61
CA LEU A 134 -10.95 -2.17 9.70
C LEU A 134 -11.21 -2.87 8.37
N THR A 135 -10.95 -2.13 7.30
CA THR A 135 -10.96 -2.58 5.91
C THR A 135 -9.57 -2.51 5.30
N HIS A 136 -8.70 -1.62 5.80
CA HIS A 136 -7.32 -1.46 5.35
C HIS A 136 -6.39 -1.36 6.54
N LEU A 137 -5.34 -2.16 6.56
CA LEU A 137 -4.29 -2.13 7.57
C LEU A 137 -2.92 -2.16 6.89
N ILE A 138 -2.13 -1.10 7.08
CA ILE A 138 -0.78 -0.95 6.55
C ILE A 138 0.18 -0.75 7.72
N LEU A 139 1.16 -1.63 7.86
CA LEU A 139 2.17 -1.60 8.91
C LEU A 139 3.56 -1.59 8.29
N GLY A 140 4.42 -0.70 8.74
CA GLY A 140 5.85 -0.74 8.40
C GLY A 140 6.46 -2.02 8.95
N SER A 141 6.39 -2.19 10.26
CA SER A 141 7.07 -3.27 10.97
C SER A 141 6.22 -3.77 12.14
N THR A 142 6.16 -5.09 12.34
CA THR A 142 5.49 -5.73 13.49
C THR A 142 6.14 -7.10 13.74
N ASN A 143 5.90 -7.75 14.88
CA ASN A 143 6.20 -9.16 15.05
C ASN A 143 5.02 -10.02 14.58
N TYR A 144 5.33 -11.25 14.13
CA TYR A 144 4.31 -12.25 13.85
C TYR A 144 4.12 -13.08 15.12
N SER A 145 3.07 -12.81 15.88
CA SER A 145 2.76 -13.42 17.18
C SER A 145 1.34 -14.00 17.23
N SER A 146 0.94 -14.63 18.33
CA SER A 146 -0.45 -15.04 18.54
C SER A 146 -1.39 -13.84 18.57
N SER A 147 -1.03 -12.77 19.29
CA SER A 147 -1.81 -11.52 19.33
C SER A 147 -2.01 -10.94 17.94
N PHE A 148 -1.01 -11.03 17.06
CA PHE A 148 -1.14 -10.60 15.67
C PHE A 148 -2.15 -11.45 14.88
N VAL A 149 -2.12 -12.78 15.05
CA VAL A 149 -3.10 -13.67 14.40
C VAL A 149 -4.51 -13.41 14.92
N ASP A 150 -4.67 -13.22 16.22
CA ASP A 150 -5.95 -12.90 16.85
C ASP A 150 -6.49 -11.53 16.39
N LEU A 151 -5.61 -10.54 16.23
CA LEU A 151 -5.95 -9.24 15.65
C LEU A 151 -6.47 -9.38 14.21
N LEU A 152 -5.82 -10.18 13.37
CA LEU A 152 -6.31 -10.40 12.00
C LEU A 152 -7.65 -11.14 12.00
N ALA A 153 -7.83 -12.11 12.89
CA ALA A 153 -9.08 -12.84 13.02
C ALA A 153 -10.26 -11.96 13.50
N SER A 154 -10.00 -10.97 14.36
CA SER A 154 -11.02 -10.05 14.86
C SER A 154 -11.49 -9.00 13.84
N HIS A 155 -10.81 -8.89 12.70
CA HIS A 155 -11.14 -7.94 11.64
C HIS A 155 -11.48 -8.65 10.31
N PRO A 156 -12.62 -9.38 10.23
CA PRO A 156 -12.98 -10.16 9.04
C PRO A 156 -13.29 -9.30 7.80
N ASN A 157 -13.52 -8.00 7.96
CA ASN A 157 -13.80 -7.05 6.87
C ASN A 157 -12.53 -6.50 6.19
N LEU A 158 -11.34 -6.95 6.58
CA LEU A 158 -10.08 -6.52 5.98
C LEU A 158 -10.03 -6.92 4.50
N ARG A 159 -9.89 -5.91 3.64
CA ARG A 159 -9.74 -6.01 2.18
C ARG A 159 -8.32 -5.80 1.72
N LEU A 160 -7.58 -4.94 2.43
CA LEU A 160 -6.16 -4.69 2.19
C LEU A 160 -5.39 -4.90 3.48
N PHE A 161 -4.39 -5.78 3.41
CA PHE A 161 -3.41 -5.94 4.47
C PHE A 161 -2.02 -5.78 3.90
N SER A 162 -1.20 -4.94 4.55
CA SER A 162 0.18 -4.70 4.16
C SER A 162 1.08 -4.67 5.36
N VAL A 163 2.16 -5.44 5.30
CA VAL A 163 3.28 -5.40 6.24
C VAL A 163 4.59 -5.40 5.47
N TYR A 164 5.45 -4.40 5.69
CA TYR A 164 6.73 -4.35 4.95
C TYR A 164 7.71 -5.37 5.52
N GLN A 165 7.79 -5.50 6.83
CA GLN A 165 8.70 -6.42 7.50
C GLN A 165 8.09 -7.05 8.76
N PHE A 166 8.41 -8.31 8.98
CA PHE A 166 8.22 -8.97 10.27
C PHE A 166 9.58 -9.09 10.96
N GLY A 167 9.68 -8.59 12.19
CA GLY A 167 10.90 -8.67 12.97
C GLY A 167 10.62 -8.30 14.42
N ALA A 168 11.33 -8.91 15.35
CA ALA A 168 11.23 -8.55 16.75
C ALA A 168 11.96 -7.20 17.00
N PRO A 169 11.64 -6.45 18.06
CA PRO A 169 12.43 -5.28 18.45
C PRO A 169 13.93 -5.65 18.51
N LEU A 170 14.81 -4.74 18.08
CA LEU A 170 16.26 -4.92 18.17
C LEU A 170 16.65 -5.40 19.57
N GLY A 171 17.20 -6.61 19.68
CA GLY A 171 17.65 -7.20 20.95
C GLY A 171 16.68 -8.17 21.64
N SER A 172 15.54 -8.50 21.03
CA SER A 172 14.61 -9.51 21.58
C SER A 172 14.83 -10.90 20.98
N GLU A 173 15.02 -11.91 21.83
CA GLU A 173 15.12 -13.34 21.48
C GLU A 173 13.74 -13.99 21.29
N GLU A 174 12.82 -13.35 20.55
CA GLU A 174 11.51 -13.98 20.33
C GLU A 174 11.65 -15.20 19.41
N ARG A 175 11.20 -16.36 19.93
CA ARG A 175 11.05 -17.59 19.14
C ARG A 175 10.06 -17.33 18.00
N PRO A 176 10.33 -17.79 16.76
CA PRO A 176 9.41 -17.58 15.66
C PRO A 176 8.08 -18.29 15.93
N TYR A 177 7.01 -17.52 16.12
CA TYR A 177 5.65 -18.06 16.14
C TYR A 177 5.32 -18.60 14.75
N ASN A 178 4.94 -19.87 14.67
CA ASN A 178 4.82 -20.61 13.40
C ASN A 178 3.39 -20.95 13.01
N ALA A 179 2.37 -20.54 13.79
CA ALA A 179 1.00 -20.88 13.46
C ALA A 179 0.54 -20.17 12.19
N ALA A 180 -0.19 -20.92 11.36
CA ALA A 180 -0.89 -20.36 10.21
C ALA A 180 -2.15 -19.62 10.65
N ILE A 181 -2.53 -18.61 9.89
CA ILE A 181 -3.81 -17.93 10.05
C ILE A 181 -4.92 -18.91 9.62
N SER A 182 -5.99 -18.99 10.43
CA SER A 182 -7.14 -19.86 10.14
C SER A 182 -7.65 -19.67 8.71
N PRO A 183 -7.95 -20.73 7.93
CA PRO A 183 -8.50 -20.61 6.58
C PRO A 183 -9.77 -19.77 6.46
N THR A 184 -10.54 -19.66 7.54
CA THR A 184 -11.80 -18.89 7.60
C THR A 184 -11.61 -17.43 8.00
N ALA A 185 -10.41 -17.04 8.44
CA ALA A 185 -10.11 -15.65 8.77
C ALA A 185 -9.83 -14.85 7.50
N LEU A 186 -10.20 -13.57 7.51
CA LEU A 186 -10.02 -12.64 6.38
C LEU A 186 -10.76 -13.08 5.09
N PRO A 187 -12.08 -13.35 5.12
CA PRO A 187 -12.82 -13.76 3.93
C PRO A 187 -12.79 -12.71 2.80
N GLU A 188 -12.78 -11.42 3.17
CA GLU A 188 -12.86 -10.28 2.24
C GLU A 188 -11.49 -9.78 1.74
N ILE A 189 -10.39 -10.46 2.06
CA ILE A 189 -9.05 -9.98 1.71
C ILE A 189 -8.81 -10.07 0.19
N HIS A 190 -8.41 -8.95 -0.40
CA HIS A 190 -8.20 -8.80 -1.84
C HIS A 190 -6.77 -8.43 -2.20
N SER A 191 -6.13 -7.64 -1.34
CA SER A 191 -4.76 -7.17 -1.51
C SER A 191 -3.92 -7.56 -0.31
N LEU A 192 -2.82 -8.26 -0.56
CA LEU A 192 -1.90 -8.73 0.47
C LEU A 192 -0.47 -8.30 0.17
N LYS A 193 0.12 -7.49 1.05
CA LYS A 193 1.56 -7.23 1.05
C LYS A 193 2.22 -7.85 2.26
N CYS A 194 3.22 -8.71 2.06
CA CYS A 194 3.97 -9.33 3.14
C CYS A 194 5.35 -9.83 2.69
N PRO A 195 6.28 -10.06 3.63
CA PRO A 195 7.50 -10.79 3.32
C PRO A 195 7.21 -12.17 2.74
N ILE A 196 7.88 -12.52 1.64
CA ILE A 196 7.61 -13.75 0.88
C ILE A 196 7.69 -15.02 1.74
N ARG A 197 8.58 -15.04 2.73
CA ARG A 197 8.76 -16.18 3.66
C ARG A 197 7.56 -16.44 4.56
N ILE A 198 6.75 -15.42 4.81
CA ILE A 198 5.57 -15.48 5.67
C ILE A 198 4.30 -15.74 4.87
N ALA A 199 4.35 -15.59 3.53
CA ALA A 199 3.22 -15.77 2.64
C ALA A 199 2.48 -17.11 2.88
N LYS A 200 3.22 -18.22 3.06
CA LYS A 200 2.63 -19.54 3.34
C LYS A 200 1.79 -19.60 4.62
N ARG A 201 2.02 -18.69 5.58
CA ARG A 201 1.29 -18.66 6.86
C ARG A 201 -0.11 -18.07 6.72
N PHE A 202 -0.42 -17.36 5.64
CA PHE A 202 -1.78 -16.90 5.35
C PHE A 202 -2.70 -18.05 4.92
N GLY A 203 -2.14 -19.21 4.55
CA GLY A 203 -2.91 -20.36 4.10
C GLY A 203 -3.64 -20.09 2.80
N HIS A 204 -4.62 -20.94 2.48
CA HIS A 204 -5.39 -20.82 1.24
C HIS A 204 -6.34 -19.60 1.29
N ARG A 205 -6.19 -18.68 0.35
CA ARG A 205 -6.93 -17.42 0.21
C ARG A 205 -7.28 -17.15 -1.25
N PRO A 206 -8.37 -17.73 -1.75
CA PRO A 206 -8.80 -17.54 -3.14
C PRO A 206 -9.37 -16.14 -3.41
N SER A 207 -9.67 -15.35 -2.38
CA SER A 207 -10.15 -13.98 -2.51
C SER A 207 -9.03 -12.96 -2.78
N VAL A 208 -7.75 -13.35 -2.68
CA VAL A 208 -6.61 -12.47 -2.95
C VAL A 208 -6.32 -12.42 -4.45
N HIS A 209 -6.36 -11.21 -5.01
CA HIS A 209 -6.08 -10.93 -6.42
C HIS A 209 -4.84 -10.05 -6.61
N ASP A 210 -4.41 -9.30 -5.60
CA ASP A 210 -3.20 -8.45 -5.63
C ASP A 210 -2.24 -8.89 -4.52
N VAL A 211 -1.01 -9.23 -4.90
CA VAL A 211 0.05 -9.59 -3.95
C VAL A 211 1.27 -8.70 -4.12
N CYS A 212 1.86 -8.30 -3.00
CA CYS A 212 3.18 -7.69 -2.98
C CYS A 212 4.09 -8.49 -2.04
N PHE A 213 5.13 -9.08 -2.62
CA PHE A 213 6.08 -9.86 -1.86
C PHE A 213 7.30 -9.01 -1.57
N THR A 214 7.61 -8.80 -0.29
CA THR A 214 8.85 -8.14 0.12
C THR A 214 9.94 -9.18 0.45
N THR A 215 11.20 -8.78 0.34
CA THR A 215 12.35 -9.56 0.81
C THR A 215 13.20 -8.76 1.77
N ALA A 216 13.88 -9.47 2.68
CA ALA A 216 14.94 -8.87 3.46
C ALA A 216 16.06 -8.39 2.52
N TRP A 217 16.68 -7.26 2.84
CA TRP A 217 17.78 -6.69 2.05
C TRP A 217 18.88 -7.70 1.70
N SER A 218 19.20 -8.61 2.63
CA SER A 218 20.23 -9.65 2.44
C SER A 218 19.86 -10.74 1.43
N GLN A 219 18.63 -10.77 0.93
CA GLN A 219 18.10 -11.85 0.08
C GLN A 219 17.62 -11.36 -1.29
N ARG A 220 17.83 -10.08 -1.61
CA ARG A 220 17.37 -9.44 -2.85
C ARG A 220 17.77 -10.20 -4.12
N HIS A 221 18.93 -10.86 -4.12
CA HIS A 221 19.43 -11.60 -5.28
C HIS A 221 19.32 -13.13 -5.14
N THR A 222 18.77 -13.63 -4.03
CA THR A 222 18.63 -15.07 -3.79
C THR A 222 17.38 -15.60 -4.51
N PRO A 223 17.49 -16.67 -5.31
CA PRO A 223 16.33 -17.34 -5.88
C PRO A 223 15.36 -17.83 -4.80
N PHE A 224 14.08 -17.90 -5.13
CA PHE A 224 13.09 -18.51 -4.25
C PHE A 224 13.30 -20.03 -4.23
N PRO A 225 13.31 -20.68 -3.06
CA PRO A 225 13.23 -22.13 -3.00
C PRO A 225 11.92 -22.60 -3.68
N GLU A 226 11.98 -23.70 -4.43
CA GLU A 226 10.81 -24.26 -5.13
C GLU A 226 9.63 -24.50 -4.18
N GLU A 227 9.90 -25.02 -2.97
CA GLU A 227 8.90 -25.21 -1.91
C GLU A 227 8.18 -23.90 -1.50
N THR A 228 8.87 -22.76 -1.60
CA THR A 228 8.27 -21.44 -1.33
C THR A 228 7.33 -21.03 -2.45
N GLU A 229 7.72 -21.27 -3.71
CA GLU A 229 6.85 -21.04 -4.86
C GLU A 229 5.59 -21.92 -4.81
N ASP A 230 5.74 -23.22 -4.52
CA ASP A 230 4.64 -24.16 -4.34
C ASP A 230 3.64 -23.68 -3.29
N ALA A 231 4.17 -23.25 -2.14
CA ALA A 231 3.35 -22.78 -1.03
C ALA A 231 2.59 -21.49 -1.41
N ILE A 232 3.20 -20.57 -2.14
CA ILE A 232 2.56 -19.33 -2.61
C ILE A 232 1.45 -19.64 -3.61
N VAL A 233 1.71 -20.49 -4.60
CA VAL A 233 0.73 -20.85 -5.63
C VAL A 233 -0.48 -21.55 -5.00
N LYS A 234 -0.25 -22.43 -4.01
CA LYS A 234 -1.32 -23.08 -3.25
C LYS A 234 -2.10 -22.10 -2.35
N ALA A 235 -1.39 -21.13 -1.77
CA ALA A 235 -2.00 -20.13 -0.91
C ALA A 235 -2.87 -19.15 -1.70
N PHE A 236 -2.44 -18.70 -2.87
CA PHE A 236 -3.11 -17.61 -3.61
C PHE A 236 -3.36 -17.99 -5.08
N PRO A 237 -4.33 -18.88 -5.36
CA PRO A 237 -4.59 -19.38 -6.72
C PRO A 237 -5.17 -18.32 -7.68
N SER A 238 -5.79 -17.27 -7.14
CA SER A 238 -6.54 -16.26 -7.90
C SER A 238 -5.75 -14.98 -8.19
N VAL A 239 -4.45 -14.96 -7.90
CA VAL A 239 -3.61 -13.77 -8.06
C VAL A 239 -3.60 -13.31 -9.51
N ARG A 240 -4.03 -12.06 -9.71
CA ARG A 240 -4.03 -11.35 -11.00
C ARG A 240 -2.92 -10.33 -11.09
N ALA A 241 -2.53 -9.72 -9.98
CA ALA A 241 -1.48 -8.72 -9.92
C ALA A 241 -0.40 -9.12 -8.91
N ALA A 242 0.87 -8.97 -9.30
CA ALA A 242 2.02 -9.19 -8.43
C ALA A 242 2.97 -7.99 -8.46
N TYR A 243 3.46 -7.60 -7.29
CA TYR A 243 4.41 -6.52 -7.10
C TYR A 243 5.63 -6.97 -6.28
N PHE A 244 6.80 -6.64 -6.83
CA PHE A 244 8.12 -6.92 -6.29
C PHE A 244 8.87 -5.59 -6.06
N PRO A 245 8.79 -4.99 -4.85
CA PRO A 245 9.28 -3.62 -4.52
C PRO A 245 10.77 -3.50 -4.24
N GLU A 246 11.44 -4.59 -3.87
CA GLU A 246 12.89 -4.61 -3.81
C GLU A 246 13.45 -5.13 -5.13
N PRO A 247 14.75 -4.95 -5.40
CA PRO A 247 15.42 -5.66 -6.47
C PRO A 247 15.32 -7.17 -6.21
N PHE A 248 14.77 -7.93 -7.15
CA PHE A 248 14.63 -9.38 -7.03
C PHE A 248 15.55 -10.14 -7.99
N ASN A 249 15.81 -11.40 -7.65
CA ASN A 249 16.27 -12.40 -8.61
C ASN A 249 15.21 -12.59 -9.70
N PHE A 250 15.42 -11.98 -10.87
CA PHE A 250 14.47 -12.03 -11.99
C PHE A 250 14.09 -13.45 -12.42
N PRO A 251 15.03 -14.43 -12.52
CA PRO A 251 14.67 -15.82 -12.78
C PRO A 251 13.68 -16.42 -11.78
N GLY A 252 13.82 -16.13 -10.47
CA GLY A 252 12.87 -16.56 -9.45
C GLY A 252 11.50 -15.91 -9.60
N VAL A 253 11.45 -14.61 -9.90
CA VAL A 253 10.18 -13.91 -10.19
C VAL A 253 9.51 -14.49 -11.44
N ALA A 254 10.27 -14.77 -12.49
CA ALA A 254 9.75 -15.37 -13.71
C ALA A 254 9.26 -16.81 -13.49
N SER A 255 9.96 -17.60 -12.67
CA SER A 255 9.51 -18.93 -12.26
C SER A 255 8.16 -18.86 -11.58
N LEU A 256 8.04 -18.06 -10.51
CA LEU A 256 6.79 -17.88 -9.78
C LEU A 256 5.66 -17.35 -10.67
N SER A 257 5.95 -16.35 -11.52
CA SER A 257 4.97 -15.73 -12.42
C SER A 257 4.35 -16.73 -13.41
N ARG A 258 5.13 -17.70 -13.91
CA ARG A 258 4.60 -18.77 -14.78
C ARG A 258 3.65 -19.72 -14.07
N ARG A 259 3.80 -19.86 -12.76
CA ARG A 259 3.00 -20.78 -11.93
C ARG A 259 1.71 -20.14 -11.43
N LEU A 260 1.64 -18.81 -11.40
CA LEU A 260 0.44 -18.05 -11.09
C LEU A 260 -0.44 -17.94 -12.36
N ALA A 261 -1.30 -18.94 -12.58
CA ALA A 261 -2.06 -19.11 -13.82
C ALA A 261 -3.00 -17.95 -14.21
N SER A 262 -3.37 -17.10 -13.24
CA SER A 262 -4.25 -15.95 -13.40
C SER A 262 -3.50 -14.61 -13.48
N LEU A 263 -2.18 -14.62 -13.41
CA LEU A 263 -1.36 -13.40 -13.35
C LEU A 263 -1.41 -12.64 -14.69
N GLU A 264 -1.84 -11.38 -14.62
CA GLU A 264 -2.03 -10.47 -15.76
C GLU A 264 -1.22 -9.17 -15.60
N TYR A 265 -0.96 -8.72 -14.37
CA TYR A 265 -0.26 -7.47 -14.07
C TYR A 265 1.00 -7.76 -13.23
N LEU A 266 2.14 -7.25 -13.69
CA LEU A 266 3.40 -7.40 -12.98
C LEU A 266 4.06 -6.03 -12.77
N ARG A 267 4.45 -5.74 -11.54
CA ARG A 267 5.31 -4.59 -11.22
C ARG A 267 6.63 -5.08 -10.67
N LEU A 268 7.72 -4.58 -11.24
CA LEU A 268 9.08 -4.88 -10.84
C LEU A 268 9.82 -3.58 -10.53
N ASP A 269 10.37 -3.50 -9.33
CA ASP A 269 11.39 -2.50 -9.01
C ASP A 269 12.75 -3.12 -9.34
N VAL A 270 13.45 -2.53 -10.31
CA VAL A 270 14.70 -3.04 -10.89
C VAL A 270 15.87 -2.18 -10.44
N ASP A 271 16.91 -2.81 -9.87
CA ASP A 271 18.16 -2.13 -9.55
C ASP A 271 18.90 -1.79 -10.84
N GLY A 272 19.26 -0.50 -11.00
CA GLY A 272 20.05 0.11 -12.08
C GLY A 272 20.68 -0.88 -13.07
N VAL A 273 19.84 -1.39 -13.97
CA VAL A 273 20.12 -2.60 -14.74
C VAL A 273 21.21 -2.29 -15.77
N THR A 274 22.44 -2.76 -15.51
CA THR A 274 23.54 -2.69 -16.48
C THR A 274 23.44 -3.79 -17.55
N ALA A 275 22.71 -4.88 -17.29
CA ALA A 275 22.59 -6.03 -18.18
C ALA A 275 21.12 -6.35 -18.53
N PRO A 276 20.76 -6.60 -19.81
CA PRO A 276 19.38 -6.88 -20.22
C PRO A 276 18.73 -8.02 -19.42
N LEU A 277 17.49 -7.81 -18.97
CA LEU A 277 16.73 -8.87 -18.29
C LEU A 277 16.30 -9.96 -19.30
N PRO A 278 16.34 -11.26 -18.92
CA PRO A 278 15.98 -12.36 -19.81
C PRO A 278 14.46 -12.51 -19.94
N TRP A 279 13.81 -11.58 -20.62
CA TRP A 279 12.34 -11.51 -20.76
C TRP A 279 11.69 -12.77 -21.33
N ASN A 280 12.43 -13.58 -22.09
CA ASN A 280 11.99 -14.86 -22.64
C ASN A 280 11.54 -15.86 -21.56
N LEU A 281 12.01 -15.70 -20.30
CA LEU A 281 11.53 -16.51 -19.18
C LEU A 281 10.04 -16.28 -18.85
N LEU A 282 9.46 -15.16 -19.28
CA LEU A 282 8.05 -14.83 -19.11
C LEU A 282 7.19 -15.14 -20.35
N SER A 283 7.77 -15.72 -21.41
CA SER A 283 7.10 -15.96 -22.71
C SER A 283 5.82 -16.79 -22.65
N THR A 284 5.70 -17.66 -21.64
CA THR A 284 4.55 -18.56 -21.43
C THR A 284 3.48 -17.99 -20.50
N THR A 285 3.68 -16.76 -20.00
CA THR A 285 2.73 -16.11 -19.09
C THR A 285 1.57 -15.44 -19.85
N LYS A 286 0.49 -15.15 -19.13
CA LYS A 286 -0.65 -14.35 -19.63
C LYS A 286 -0.54 -12.87 -19.27
N LEU A 287 0.68 -12.39 -19.01
CA LEU A 287 0.92 -11.01 -18.61
C LEU A 287 0.48 -10.06 -19.71
N LYS A 288 -0.47 -9.17 -19.37
CA LYS A 288 -0.98 -8.10 -20.23
C LYS A 288 -0.26 -6.78 -19.98
N TYR A 289 0.21 -6.58 -18.75
CA TYR A 289 0.80 -5.33 -18.33
C TYR A 289 2.03 -5.52 -17.44
N LEU A 290 3.08 -4.75 -17.75
CA LEU A 290 4.32 -4.71 -17.00
C LEU A 290 4.66 -3.27 -16.60
N ARG A 291 4.87 -3.02 -15.31
CA ARG A 291 5.44 -1.76 -14.80
C ARG A 291 6.86 -1.99 -14.31
N LEU A 292 7.81 -1.25 -14.87
CA LEU A 292 9.22 -1.25 -14.47
C LEU A 292 9.54 0.06 -13.76
N VAL A 293 10.04 -0.03 -12.53
CA VAL A 293 10.46 1.11 -11.72
C VAL A 293 11.95 0.96 -11.47
N GLY A 294 12.76 1.96 -11.80
CA GLY A 294 14.19 1.94 -11.52
C GLY A 294 14.83 3.30 -11.73
N ASP A 295 15.75 3.66 -10.83
CA ASP A 295 16.34 5.00 -10.74
C ASP A 295 17.37 5.31 -11.85
N MET A 296 17.76 4.30 -12.65
CA MET A 296 18.88 4.38 -13.60
C MET A 296 18.59 3.57 -14.88
N ILE A 297 17.40 3.68 -15.46
CA ILE A 297 17.16 3.16 -16.82
C ILE A 297 17.80 4.17 -17.79
N PRO A 298 18.89 3.83 -18.51
CA PRO A 298 19.63 4.82 -19.29
C PRO A 298 18.72 5.56 -20.27
N MET A 299 18.86 6.89 -20.39
CA MET A 299 18.14 7.68 -21.41
C MET A 299 18.36 7.06 -22.81
N GLY A 300 17.26 6.67 -23.49
CA GLY A 300 17.28 5.91 -24.76
C GLY A 300 17.23 4.37 -24.62
N ALA A 301 17.12 3.84 -23.40
CA ALA A 301 16.81 2.44 -23.12
C ALA A 301 15.31 2.11 -23.02
N PRO A 302 14.35 3.00 -22.66
CA PRO A 302 12.95 2.62 -22.50
C PRO A 302 12.33 1.99 -23.76
N GLU A 303 12.54 2.57 -24.94
CA GLU A 303 12.02 2.04 -26.21
C GLU A 303 12.62 0.67 -26.56
N ARG A 304 13.89 0.45 -26.23
CA ARG A 304 14.57 -0.83 -26.48
C ARG A 304 14.08 -1.89 -25.51
N THR A 305 13.97 -1.54 -24.23
CA THR A 305 13.43 -2.41 -23.19
C THR A 305 11.99 -2.80 -23.49
N ALA A 306 11.12 -1.84 -23.81
CA ALA A 306 9.73 -2.11 -24.16
C ALA A 306 9.61 -3.05 -25.37
N ARG A 307 10.41 -2.83 -26.42
CA ARG A 307 10.45 -3.73 -27.59
C ARG A 307 10.88 -5.14 -27.23
N SER A 308 11.97 -5.30 -26.48
CA SER A 308 12.42 -6.61 -26.01
C SER A 308 11.36 -7.34 -25.17
N VAL A 309 10.56 -6.59 -24.38
CA VAL A 309 9.44 -7.15 -23.60
C VAL A 309 8.32 -7.63 -24.54
N PHE A 310 7.89 -6.81 -25.50
CA PHE A 310 6.82 -7.18 -26.45
C PHE A 310 7.20 -8.36 -27.35
N ASP A 311 8.46 -8.41 -27.78
CA ASP A 311 9.01 -9.51 -28.59
C ASP A 311 9.05 -10.82 -27.80
N ALA A 312 9.40 -10.74 -26.51
CA ALA A 312 9.52 -11.92 -25.65
C ALA A 312 8.18 -12.42 -25.09
N ILE A 313 7.23 -11.52 -24.82
CA ILE A 313 5.97 -11.84 -24.12
C ILE A 313 4.79 -11.57 -25.07
N GLY A 314 4.30 -12.64 -25.70
CA GLY A 314 3.25 -12.56 -26.72
C GLY A 314 1.92 -11.96 -26.22
N ALA A 315 1.57 -12.17 -24.95
CA ALA A 315 0.33 -11.66 -24.35
C ALA A 315 0.41 -10.18 -23.91
N MET A 316 1.61 -9.57 -23.95
CA MET A 316 1.82 -8.22 -23.43
C MET A 316 1.13 -7.18 -24.30
N VAL A 317 0.31 -6.33 -23.66
CA VAL A 317 -0.44 -5.24 -24.30
C VAL A 317 0.27 -3.91 -24.06
N MET A 318 0.76 -3.70 -22.84
CA MET A 318 1.29 -2.42 -22.40
C MET A 318 2.46 -2.55 -21.42
N VAL A 319 3.40 -1.62 -21.53
CA VAL A 319 4.58 -1.52 -20.64
C VAL A 319 4.76 -0.08 -20.18
N ASP A 320 4.84 0.13 -18.87
CA ASP A 320 5.18 1.42 -18.26
C ASP A 320 6.60 1.34 -17.68
N ILE A 321 7.46 2.31 -18.01
CA ILE A 321 8.88 2.34 -17.60
C ILE A 321 9.17 3.69 -16.94
N SER A 322 9.74 3.72 -15.73
CA SER A 322 10.04 4.98 -15.02
C SER A 322 10.99 5.89 -15.79
N GLU A 323 10.74 7.20 -15.81
CA GLU A 323 11.59 8.19 -16.50
C GLU A 323 12.65 8.84 -15.60
N ASP A 324 12.31 9.23 -14.37
CA ASP A 324 13.23 9.92 -13.43
C ASP A 324 12.65 9.96 -12.00
N GLU A 325 11.36 10.30 -11.89
CA GLU A 325 10.64 10.49 -10.61
C GLU A 325 9.69 9.32 -10.30
N LYS A 326 9.37 9.13 -9.02
CA LYS A 326 8.61 7.98 -8.48
C LYS A 326 7.25 7.72 -9.14
N ASP A 327 6.66 8.73 -9.78
CA ASP A 327 5.32 8.66 -10.36
C ASP A 327 5.26 8.99 -11.86
N LYS A 328 6.39 9.26 -12.52
CA LYS A 328 6.44 9.59 -13.95
C LYS A 328 6.96 8.42 -14.77
N PHE A 329 6.15 7.98 -15.71
CA PHE A 329 6.41 6.79 -16.53
C PHE A 329 6.33 7.12 -18.01
N ARG A 330 7.12 6.41 -18.81
CA ARG A 330 6.93 6.32 -20.24
C ARG A 330 6.10 5.07 -20.56
N ARG A 331 4.94 5.29 -21.17
CA ARG A 331 3.98 4.26 -21.53
C ARG A 331 4.15 3.82 -22.98
N PHE A 332 4.19 2.52 -23.19
CA PHE A 332 4.28 1.88 -24.51
C PHE A 332 3.14 0.89 -24.70
N TYR A 333 2.55 0.88 -25.90
CA TYR A 333 1.60 -0.15 -26.35
C TYR A 333 2.28 -1.06 -27.37
N ARG A 334 1.88 -2.33 -27.45
CA ARG A 334 2.50 -3.37 -28.29
C ARG A 334 2.76 -2.93 -29.74
N HIS A 335 1.80 -2.23 -30.34
CA HIS A 335 1.87 -1.79 -31.74
C HIS A 335 2.29 -0.31 -31.90
N SER A 336 2.70 0.36 -30.83
CA SER A 336 3.20 1.73 -30.89
C SER A 336 4.72 1.74 -31.12
N ARG A 337 5.18 2.62 -32.01
CA ARG A 337 6.63 2.83 -32.24
C ARG A 337 7.28 3.73 -31.20
N THR A 338 6.49 4.55 -30.52
CA THR A 338 6.95 5.55 -29.55
C THR A 338 6.12 5.45 -28.28
N GLY A 339 6.75 5.76 -27.14
CA GLY A 339 6.06 5.91 -25.87
C GLY A 339 5.81 7.38 -25.55
N PHE A 340 4.79 7.65 -24.75
CA PHE A 340 4.49 8.98 -24.22
C PHE A 340 4.57 8.99 -22.70
N SER A 341 4.87 10.16 -22.14
CA SER A 341 4.96 10.32 -20.70
C SER A 341 3.55 10.34 -20.08
N VAL A 342 3.38 9.60 -19.00
CA VAL A 342 2.17 9.56 -18.17
C VAL A 342 2.58 9.76 -16.71
N GLN A 343 1.70 10.41 -15.95
CA GLN A 343 1.82 10.49 -14.51
C GLN A 343 0.87 9.48 -13.88
N ILE A 344 1.41 8.57 -13.09
CA ILE A 344 0.65 7.51 -12.45
C ILE A 344 0.62 7.76 -10.95
N CYS A 345 -0.47 8.35 -10.47
CA CYS A 345 -0.70 8.53 -9.04
C CYS A 345 -1.22 7.22 -8.44
N THR A 346 -0.41 6.53 -7.65
CA THR A 346 -0.88 5.36 -6.89
C THR A 346 -1.45 5.78 -5.54
N SER A 347 -2.72 5.47 -5.30
CA SER A 347 -3.31 5.56 -3.95
C SER A 347 -2.86 4.37 -3.12
N GLN A 348 -2.40 4.61 -1.88
CA GLN A 348 -2.04 3.52 -0.97
C GLN A 348 -3.23 2.64 -0.53
N TRP A 349 -4.46 3.12 -0.76
CA TRP A 349 -5.70 2.42 -0.38
C TRP A 349 -6.29 1.59 -1.52
N GLN A 350 -5.75 1.66 -2.73
CA GLN A 350 -6.28 0.95 -3.89
C GLN A 350 -5.20 0.08 -4.51
N PRO A 351 -5.57 -1.08 -5.10
CA PRO A 351 -4.64 -1.88 -5.89
C PRO A 351 -4.01 -1.04 -7.01
N TRP A 352 -2.70 -1.13 -7.15
CA TRP A 352 -1.89 -0.26 -8.01
C TRP A 352 -2.17 -0.42 -9.52
N TRP A 353 -2.82 -1.52 -9.90
CA TRP A 353 -3.13 -1.90 -11.28
C TRP A 353 -4.55 -1.47 -11.71
N GLU A 354 -5.44 -1.11 -10.78
CA GLU A 354 -6.82 -0.74 -11.13
C GLU A 354 -6.88 0.51 -12.02
N SER A 355 -6.01 1.48 -11.77
CA SER A 355 -5.97 2.74 -12.54
C SER A 355 -5.61 2.55 -14.01
N VAL A 356 -4.99 1.43 -14.35
CA VAL A 356 -4.50 1.14 -15.70
C VAL A 356 -5.42 0.17 -16.47
N GLN A 357 -6.41 -0.41 -15.79
CA GLN A 357 -7.37 -1.35 -16.39
C GLN A 357 -8.10 -0.77 -17.61
N PRO A 358 -8.66 0.45 -17.57
CA PRO A 358 -9.41 0.99 -18.71
C PRO A 358 -8.54 1.14 -19.96
N ASP A 359 -7.27 1.50 -19.80
CA ASP A 359 -6.33 1.69 -20.92
C ASP A 359 -5.99 0.36 -21.60
N ILE A 360 -5.88 -0.72 -20.82
CA ILE A 360 -5.63 -2.07 -21.32
C ILE A 360 -6.85 -2.59 -22.07
N ASP A 361 -8.05 -2.38 -21.51
CA ASP A 361 -9.30 -2.82 -22.14
C ASP A 361 -9.52 -2.11 -23.48
N ASN A 362 -9.27 -0.80 -23.54
CA ASN A 362 -9.33 -0.01 -24.77
C ASN A 362 -8.30 -0.49 -25.82
N ALA A 363 -7.06 -0.76 -25.40
CA ALA A 363 -6.02 -1.26 -26.30
C ALA A 363 -6.38 -2.65 -26.87
N CYS A 364 -6.95 -3.53 -26.04
CA CYS A 364 -7.39 -4.86 -26.48
C CYS A 364 -8.54 -4.80 -27.49
N LEU A 365 -9.43 -3.80 -27.40
CA LEU A 365 -10.51 -3.60 -28.38
C LEU A 365 -9.94 -3.17 -29.74
N LEU A 366 -9.01 -2.22 -29.75
CA LEU A 366 -8.39 -1.73 -30.99
C LEU A 366 -7.61 -2.82 -31.74
N ASP A 367 -6.97 -3.75 -31.03
CA ASP A 367 -6.26 -4.86 -31.67
C ASP A 367 -7.21 -5.90 -32.29
N ARG A 368 -8.42 -6.07 -31.73
CA ARG A 368 -9.45 -6.92 -32.36
C ARG A 368 -9.94 -6.33 -33.68
N ASP A 369 -10.20 -5.03 -33.72
CA ASP A 369 -10.67 -4.36 -34.94
C ASP A 369 -9.63 -4.41 -36.07
N ARG A 370 -8.33 -4.44 -35.73
CA ARG A 370 -7.23 -4.60 -36.69
C ARG A 370 -7.05 -6.02 -37.25
N LEU A 371 -7.58 -7.04 -36.57
CA LEU A 371 -7.50 -8.43 -37.02
C LEU A 371 -8.73 -8.85 -37.84
N VAL A 372 -9.78 -8.03 -37.88
CA VAL A 372 -11.05 -8.32 -38.57
C VAL A 372 -11.22 -7.48 -39.85
N GLY A 373 -10.39 -6.45 -40.07
CA GLY A 373 -10.29 -5.69 -41.32
C GLY A 373 -9.07 -6.10 -42.14
#